data_AF-A0A3D1S6M4-F1
#
_entry.id   AF-A0A3D1S6M4-F1
#
_cell.length_a   1.000
_cell.length_b   1.000
_cell.length_c   1.000
_cell.angle_alpha   90.00
_cell.angle_beta   90.00
_cell.angle_gamma   90.00
#
_symmetry.space_group_name_H-M   'P 1'
#
loop_
_entity.id
_entity.type
_entity.pdbx_description
1 polymer ?
#
loop_
_entity_poly.entity_id
_entity_poly.type
_entity_poly.pdbx_seq_one_letter_code
_entity_poly.pdbx_strand_id
1 'polypeptide(L)' 'MKKILLLSLVLLGITATAQQNPPQPIDPNVRKGILENGLTYYIRQNKLPENRADFYIAQKVGSMPEEDNQSGLAHFLEH' A
#
# COMPACT_ATOMS: atom_id res chain seq x y z
N MET A 1 -8.99 14.87 -43.39
CA MET A 1 -9.53 15.03 -42.02
C MET A 1 -9.62 13.71 -41.26
N LYS A 2 -10.35 12.68 -41.75
CA LYS A 2 -10.48 11.38 -41.04
C LYS A 2 -9.14 10.69 -40.70
N LYS A 3 -8.16 10.73 -41.62
CA LYS A 3 -6.80 10.18 -41.39
C LYS A 3 -6.00 10.94 -40.33
N ILE A 4 -6.17 12.26 -40.27
CA ILE A 4 -5.52 13.11 -39.25
C ILE A 4 -6.15 12.82 -37.88
N LEU A 5 -7.48 12.69 -37.84
CA LEU A 5 -8.22 12.34 -36.62
C LEU A 5 -7.83 10.95 -36.09
N LEU A 6 -7.63 9.99 -36.98
CA LEU A 6 -7.15 8.65 -36.64
C LEU A 6 -5.72 8.69 -36.08
N LEU A 7 -4.84 9.47 -36.72
CA LEU A 7 -3.45 9.62 -36.28
C LEU A 7 -3.38 10.28 -34.90
N SER A 8 -4.19 11.31 -34.65
CA SER A 8 -4.29 11.92 -33.32
C SER A 8 -4.84 10.97 -32.26
N LEU A 9 -5.81 10.10 -32.60
CA LEU A 9 -6.36 9.13 -31.68
C LEU A 9 -5.32 8.05 -31.30
N VAL A 10 -4.52 7.61 -32.27
CA VAL A 10 -3.39 6.70 -32.02
C VAL A 10 -2.33 7.36 -31.14
N LEU A 11 -2.02 8.65 -31.38
CA LEU A 11 -1.03 9.38 -30.60
C LEU A 11 -1.47 9.59 -29.13
N LEU A 12 -2.76 9.82 -28.87
CA LEU A 12 -3.32 9.85 -27.50
C LEU A 12 -3.31 8.48 -26.81
N GLY A 13 -3.46 7.38 -27.57
CA GLY A 13 -3.37 6.04 -27.00
C GLY A 13 -1.97 5.70 -26.46
N ILE A 14 -0.92 6.20 -27.12
CA ILE A 14 0.48 5.96 -26.72
C ILE A 14 0.87 6.74 -25.46
N THR A 15 0.31 7.94 -25.24
CA THR A 15 0.58 8.72 -24.02
C THR A 15 -0.11 8.14 -22.78
N ALA A 16 -1.20 7.39 -22.94
CA ALA A 16 -1.90 6.74 -21.83
C ALA A 16 -1.08 5.60 -21.18
N THR A 17 -0.23 4.91 -21.94
CA THR A 17 0.63 3.83 -21.41
C THR A 17 1.88 4.34 -20.68
N ALA A 18 2.24 5.63 -20.84
CA ALA A 18 3.41 6.22 -20.20
C ALA A 18 3.25 6.48 -18.69
N GLN A 19 2.03 6.38 -18.15
CA GLN A 19 1.74 6.63 -16.73
C GLN A 19 1.73 5.36 -15.85
N GLN A 20 2.22 4.23 -16.35
CA GLN A 20 2.35 3.04 -15.51
C GLN A 20 3.63 3.14 -14.68
N ASN A 21 3.49 3.57 -13.43
CA ASN A 21 4.57 3.47 -12.45
C ASN A 21 4.85 1.98 -12.20
N PRO A 22 6.03 1.47 -12.56
CA PRO A 22 6.37 0.09 -12.26
C PRO A 22 6.35 -0.12 -10.74
N PRO A 23 6.05 -1.34 -10.27
CA PRO A 23 6.13 -1.67 -8.85
C PRO A 23 7.52 -1.28 -8.34
N GLN A 24 7.55 -0.44 -7.30
CA GLN A 24 8.80 -0.11 -6.65
C GLN A 24 9.34 -1.35 -5.94
N PRO A 25 10.65 -1.65 -6.08
CA PRO A 25 11.25 -2.76 -5.37
C PRO A 25 11.13 -2.53 -3.87
N ILE A 26 10.93 -3.62 -3.13
CA ILE A 26 11.02 -3.60 -1.67
C ILE A 26 12.50 -3.63 -1.28
N ASP A 27 12.88 -2.96 -0.18
CA ASP A 27 14.22 -3.07 0.41
C ASP A 27 14.58 -4.56 0.56
N PRO A 28 15.68 -5.04 -0.07
CA PRO A 28 16.07 -6.46 -0.04
C PRO A 28 16.36 -6.98 1.38
N ASN A 29 16.61 -6.09 2.34
CA ASN A 29 16.81 -6.45 3.74
C ASN A 29 15.48 -6.67 4.51
N VAL A 30 14.33 -6.42 3.87
CA VAL A 30 13.01 -6.68 4.43
C VAL A 30 12.57 -8.08 4.02
N ARG A 31 12.39 -8.95 5.01
CA ARG A 31 11.70 -10.23 4.82
C ARG A 31 10.20 -9.99 4.90
N LYS A 32 9.51 -10.22 3.78
CA LYS A 32 8.05 -10.11 3.67
C LYS A 32 7.43 -11.47 3.40
N GLY A 33 6.24 -11.71 3.92
CA GLY A 33 5.43 -12.89 3.58
C GLY A 33 3.98 -12.75 4.06
N ILE A 34 3.20 -13.79 3.79
CA ILE A 34 1.80 -13.92 4.23
C ILE A 34 1.69 -15.28 4.90
N LEU A 35 1.16 -15.31 6.13
CA LEU A 35 0.90 -16.56 6.86
C LEU A 35 -0.36 -17.26 6.31
N GLU A 36 -0.57 -18.53 6.67
CA GLU A 36 -1.74 -19.31 6.22
C GLU A 36 -3.07 -18.66 6.58
N ASN A 37 -3.13 -17.90 7.68
CA ASN A 37 -4.32 -17.16 8.11
C ASN A 37 -4.51 -15.80 7.40
N GLY A 38 -3.65 -15.46 6.43
CA GLY A 38 -3.72 -14.20 5.68
C GLY A 38 -2.97 -13.03 6.31
N LEU A 39 -2.37 -13.16 7.50
CA LEU A 39 -1.61 -12.08 8.11
C LEU A 39 -0.33 -11.81 7.31
N THR A 40 -0.20 -10.57 6.83
CA THR A 40 1.03 -10.12 6.15
C THR A 40 2.05 -9.66 7.19
N TYR A 41 3.28 -10.15 7.09
CA TYR A 41 4.37 -9.72 7.97
C TYR A 41 5.51 -9.05 7.19
N TYR A 42 6.20 -8.15 7.88
CA TYR A 42 7.41 -7.47 7.44
C TYR A 42 8.42 -7.53 8.58
N ILE A 43 9.61 -8.05 8.31
CA ILE A 43 10.69 -8.15 9.30
C ILE A 43 11.92 -7.50 8.70
N ARG A 44 12.52 -6.56 9.42
CA ARG A 44 13.77 -5.92 9.04
C ARG A 44 14.71 -5.94 10.22
N GLN A 45 15.94 -6.42 10.01
CA GLN A 45 16.95 -6.38 11.06
C GLN A 45 17.37 -4.93 11.32
N ASN A 46 17.47 -4.57 12.59
CA ASN A 46 18.02 -3.31 13.06
C ASN A 46 19.05 -3.60 14.16
N LYS A 47 20.17 -2.87 14.15
CA LYS A 47 21.25 -3.06 15.12
C LYS A 47 21.27 -1.99 16.22
N LEU A 48 20.52 -0.89 16.05
CA LEU A 48 20.57 0.26 16.95
C LEU A 48 19.16 0.75 17.34
N PRO A 49 18.81 0.81 18.63
CA PRO A 49 19.62 0.42 19.79
C PRO A 49 19.80 -1.11 19.87
N GLU A 50 20.91 -1.55 20.46
CA GLU A 50 21.19 -2.97 20.67
C GLU A 50 20.20 -3.59 21.67
N ASN A 51 20.04 -4.93 21.61
CA ASN A 51 19.21 -5.73 22.52
C ASN A 51 17.74 -5.28 22.58
N ARG A 52 17.20 -4.79 21.46
CA ARG A 52 15.81 -4.36 21.33
C ARG A 52 15.20 -4.90 20.05
N ALA A 53 13.91 -5.21 20.11
CA ALA A 53 13.06 -5.41 18.95
C ALA A 53 11.77 -4.61 19.15
N ASP A 54 11.35 -3.93 18.09
CA ASP A 54 10.07 -3.21 18.07
C ASP A 54 9.05 -4.06 17.32
N PHE A 55 7.86 -4.21 17.91
CA PHE A 55 6.76 -4.96 17.33
C PHE A 55 5.60 -4.02 17.10
N TYR A 56 5.02 -4.10 15.90
CA TYR A 56 3.87 -3.30 15.51
C TYR A 56 2.81 -4.22 14.90
N ILE A 57 1.56 -4.01 15.29
CA ILE A 57 0.41 -4.61 14.61
C ILE A 57 -0.33 -3.50 13.87
N ALA A 58 -0.19 -3.49 12.55
CA ALA A 58 -0.90 -2.53 11.71
C ALA A 58 -2.30 -3.06 11.40
N GLN A 59 -3.31 -2.37 11.89
CA GLN A 59 -4.71 -2.68 11.58
C GLN A 59 -5.15 -1.79 10.42
N LYS A 60 -5.65 -2.38 9.33
CA LYS A 60 -6.16 -1.64 8.16
C LYS A 60 -7.60 -1.16 8.41
N VAL A 61 -7.81 -0.50 9.55
CA VAL A 61 -9.07 0.08 10.02
C VAL A 61 -8.76 1.33 10.84
N GLY A 62 -9.72 2.23 10.94
CA GLY A 62 -9.64 3.47 11.72
C GLY A 62 -11.05 4.06 11.85
N SER A 63 -11.16 5.36 12.05
CA SER A 63 -12.48 6.02 12.14
C SER A 63 -13.19 6.17 10.79
N MET A 64 -12.48 6.13 9.67
CA MET A 64 -13.08 6.33 8.34
C MET A 64 -14.20 5.33 7.98
N PRO A 65 -14.10 4.03 8.29
CA PRO A 65 -15.20 3.08 8.11
C PRO A 65 -16.19 3.00 9.28
N GLU A 66 -16.18 3.94 10.25
CA GLU A 66 -17.20 3.97 11.31
C GLU A 66 -18.56 4.40 10.74
N GLU A 67 -19.61 3.73 11.17
CA GLU A 67 -21.00 4.18 10.99
C GLU A 67 -21.36 5.26 12.03
N ASP A 68 -22.46 5.98 11.82
CA ASP A 68 -22.90 7.06 12.73
C ASP A 68 -23.03 6.62 14.19
N ASN A 69 -23.48 5.38 14.43
CA ASN A 69 -23.62 4.79 15.77
C ASN A 69 -22.31 4.18 16.31
N GLN A 70 -21.20 4.33 15.59
CA GLN A 70 -19.88 3.80 15.92
C GLN A 70 -18.83 4.91 16.08
N SER A 71 -19.23 6.18 16.06
CA SER A 71 -18.31 7.32 16.17
C SER A 71 -17.37 7.19 17.38
N GLY A 72 -16.07 7.10 17.09
CA GLY A 72 -15.01 6.99 18.09
C GLY A 72 -14.70 5.56 18.57
N LEU A 73 -15.39 4.53 18.07
CA LEU A 73 -15.15 3.15 18.49
C LEU A 73 -13.76 2.65 18.08
N ALA A 74 -13.24 3.01 16.91
CA ALA A 74 -11.92 2.56 16.49
C ALA A 74 -10.82 3.06 17.43
N HIS A 75 -10.93 4.30 17.90
CA HIS A 75 -10.02 4.84 18.92
C HIS A 75 -10.29 4.23 20.30
N PHE A 76 -11.56 4.04 20.67
CA PHE A 76 -11.92 3.39 21.93
C PHE A 76 -11.35 1.97 22.04
N LEU A 77 -11.30 1.21 20.94
CA LEU A 77 -10.74 -0.13 20.89
C LEU A 77 -9.19 -0.16 20.84
N GLU A 78 -8.57 0.97 20.53
CA GLU A 78 -7.11 1.11 20.59
C GLU A 78 -6.62 1.25 22.04
N HIS A 79 -7.39 1.97 22.86
CA HIS A 79 -7.18 2.09 24.30
C HIS A 79 -7.58 0.83 25.09
#